data_AF-A0A3N7GDD7-F1
#
_entry.id   AF-A0A3N7GDD7-F1
#
_cell.length_a   1.000
_cell.length_b   1.000
_cell.length_c   1.000
_cell.angle_alpha   90.00
_cell.angle_beta   90.00
_cell.angle_gamma   90.00
#
_symmetry.space_group_name_H-M   'P 1'
#
loop_
_entity.id
_entity.type
_entity.pdbx_description
1 polymer ?
#
loop_
_entity_poly.entity_id
_entity_poly.type
_entity_poly.pdbx_seq_one_letter_code
_entity_poly.pdbx_strand_id
1 'polypeptide(L)'
;MKLQGLSSIRTIKAMKTGLCSAQFSSHSQGLPKVKLSDEELMSKVLNRRWMLHIPDTEIHQIKLSLSQGRNRDGPSGNLSFLNNTKPYFGDDLMEKGSEDPFFYVVRDDLLHPLVNGNKARKLDALLPLLVDYSVTDVVTCGGCQSAHAAAVGVIRLVQYLCQSHLLGKERQIKLVVDAGTGTTAIGLGIGAQCLGLPWEVTAVMLADTIDAYRQQEQKLISDFRTRFGFHLTDHCLNEVDGVVHWVARCHQRKFGNVLEGETETCQQIAQQTGILVDPVYTLAAWEMATQLSRKEMEGGARVVMLHTGGTLGLFGLAQRYKSYFRKLKEGLSSVKVALH
;
A
#
# COMPACT_ATOMS: atom_id res chain seq x y z
N MET A 1 1.10 -29.01 30.26
CA MET A 1 0.74 -30.26 29.55
C MET A 1 1.85 -30.55 28.54
N LYS A 2 2.56 -31.68 28.68
CA LYS A 2 3.80 -32.00 27.94
C LYS A 2 3.50 -32.27 26.45
N LEU A 3 4.26 -31.61 25.57
CA LEU A 3 4.34 -31.92 24.14
C LEU A 3 5.21 -33.16 23.93
N GLN A 4 4.63 -34.21 23.36
CA GLN A 4 5.36 -35.36 22.80
C GLN A 4 4.88 -35.60 21.37
N GLY A 5 5.82 -35.80 20.44
CA GLY A 5 5.57 -36.36 19.12
C GLY A 5 5.81 -35.45 17.92
N LEU A 6 7.04 -34.97 17.70
CA LEU A 6 7.46 -34.46 16.39
C LEU A 6 8.05 -35.63 15.57
N SER A 7 7.25 -36.19 14.67
CA SER A 7 7.70 -37.14 13.66
C SER A 7 8.40 -36.40 12.51
N SER A 8 9.73 -36.46 12.53
CA SER A 8 10.72 -36.42 11.45
C SER A 8 10.65 -35.34 10.36
N ILE A 9 11.80 -34.69 10.19
CA ILE A 9 12.25 -33.67 9.23
C ILE A 9 12.00 -34.00 7.73
N ARG A 10 11.47 -35.19 7.39
CA ARG A 10 11.19 -35.59 5.99
C ARG A 10 9.91 -34.98 5.41
N THR A 11 8.91 -34.65 6.23
CA THR A 11 7.61 -34.14 5.76
C THR A 11 7.68 -32.69 5.25
N ILE A 12 8.60 -31.89 5.79
CA ILE A 12 8.79 -30.47 5.39
C ILE A 12 9.40 -30.37 3.98
N LYS A 13 10.23 -31.35 3.56
CA LYS A 13 10.81 -31.36 2.21
C LYS A 13 9.78 -31.70 1.13
N ALA A 14 8.76 -32.49 1.47
CA ALA A 14 7.68 -32.87 0.55
C ALA A 14 6.70 -31.73 0.26
N MET A 15 6.45 -30.82 1.22
CA MET A 15 5.62 -29.62 0.97
C MET A 15 6.31 -28.58 0.06
N LYS A 16 7.64 -28.51 0.07
CA LYS A 16 8.40 -27.69 -0.89
C LYS A 16 8.24 -28.18 -2.33
N THR A 17 8.03 -29.48 -2.53
CA THR A 17 7.82 -30.09 -3.85
C THR A 17 6.34 -30.22 -4.24
N GLY A 18 5.41 -30.28 -3.28
CA GLY A 18 3.95 -30.31 -3.55
C GLY A 18 3.36 -28.97 -4.00
N LEU A 19 4.02 -27.85 -3.67
CA LEU A 19 3.74 -26.54 -4.28
C LEU A 19 4.20 -26.46 -5.76
N CYS A 20 4.89 -27.47 -6.29
CA CYS A 20 5.43 -27.51 -7.66
C CYS A 20 4.60 -28.32 -8.66
N SER A 21 3.41 -28.83 -8.31
CA SER A 21 2.65 -29.71 -9.22
C SER A 21 1.20 -29.29 -9.46
N ALA A 22 0.92 -27.99 -9.55
CA ALA A 22 -0.13 -27.57 -10.47
C ALA A 22 0.47 -27.61 -11.87
N GLN A 23 0.49 -28.80 -12.47
CA GLN A 23 0.82 -28.98 -13.87
C GLN A 23 -0.15 -28.10 -14.69
N PHE A 24 0.34 -26.99 -15.22
CA PHE A 24 -0.07 -26.61 -16.57
C PHE A 24 0.19 -27.85 -17.43
N SER A 25 -0.87 -28.46 -17.95
CA SER A 25 -0.80 -29.66 -18.78
C SER A 25 0.01 -29.35 -20.04
N SER A 26 1.33 -29.54 -19.97
CA SER A 26 2.19 -29.55 -21.15
C SER A 26 2.08 -30.92 -21.80
N HIS A 27 1.03 -31.12 -22.61
CA HIS A 27 1.11 -32.12 -23.67
C HIS A 27 2.14 -31.63 -24.68
N SER A 28 3.34 -32.19 -24.60
CA SER A 28 4.40 -31.99 -25.58
C SER A 28 4.08 -32.80 -26.84
N GLN A 29 3.32 -32.20 -27.75
CA GLN A 29 3.50 -32.43 -29.18
C GLN A 29 3.63 -31.06 -29.84
N GLY A 30 4.65 -30.92 -30.69
CA GLY A 30 5.28 -29.65 -31.05
C GLY A 30 4.34 -28.58 -31.61
N LEU A 31 3.88 -27.68 -30.75
CA LEU A 31 3.38 -26.36 -31.13
C LEU A 31 4.38 -25.28 -30.69
N PRO A 32 4.57 -24.21 -31.49
CA PRO A 32 5.46 -23.13 -31.10
C PRO A 32 4.98 -22.52 -29.79
N LYS A 33 5.86 -22.37 -28.80
CA LYS A 33 5.59 -21.62 -27.56
C LYS A 33 5.30 -20.17 -27.94
N VAL A 34 4.03 -19.82 -28.09
CA VAL A 34 3.59 -18.44 -28.29
C VAL A 34 3.99 -17.65 -27.04
N LYS A 35 4.86 -16.65 -27.22
CA LYS A 35 5.26 -15.72 -26.17
C LYS A 35 4.07 -14.79 -25.91
N LEU A 36 3.40 -14.97 -24.78
CA LEU A 36 2.28 -14.11 -24.36
C LEU A 36 2.79 -12.69 -24.09
N SER A 37 1.97 -11.68 -24.36
CA SER A 37 2.27 -10.31 -23.93
C SER A 37 2.15 -10.18 -22.41
N ASP A 38 2.79 -9.15 -21.85
CA ASP A 38 2.75 -8.88 -20.42
C ASP A 38 1.31 -8.64 -19.91
N GLU A 39 0.50 -7.94 -20.70
CA GLU A 39 -0.92 -7.72 -20.43
C GLU A 39 -1.74 -9.03 -20.46
N GLU A 40 -1.48 -9.92 -21.41
CA GLU A 40 -2.16 -11.23 -21.48
C GLU A 40 -1.80 -12.12 -20.29
N LEU A 41 -0.54 -12.09 -19.85
CA LEU A 41 -0.11 -12.79 -18.65
C LEU A 41 -0.82 -12.23 -17.42
N MET A 42 -0.89 -10.90 -17.27
CA MET A 42 -1.61 -10.27 -16.16
C MET A 42 -3.09 -10.58 -16.18
N SER A 43 -3.73 -10.60 -17.36
CA SER A 43 -5.11 -11.04 -17.48
C SER A 43 -5.29 -12.47 -16.95
N LYS A 44 -4.34 -13.38 -17.19
CA LYS A 44 -4.39 -14.76 -16.67
C LYS A 44 -4.15 -14.84 -15.17
N VAL A 45 -3.17 -14.09 -14.65
CA VAL A 45 -2.84 -14.05 -13.21
C VAL A 45 -4.00 -13.48 -12.39
N LEU A 46 -4.70 -12.47 -12.95
CA LEU A 46 -5.80 -11.77 -12.28
C LEU A 46 -7.16 -12.43 -12.50
N ASN A 47 -7.32 -13.23 -13.57
CA ASN A 47 -8.49 -14.07 -13.80
C ASN A 47 -8.47 -15.34 -12.93
N ARG A 48 -8.79 -15.15 -11.67
CA ARG A 48 -8.78 -16.17 -10.62
C ARG A 48 -9.85 -15.86 -9.58
N ARG A 49 -10.10 -16.82 -8.67
CA ARG A 49 -10.95 -16.57 -7.50
C ARG A 49 -10.25 -15.59 -6.55
N TRP A 50 -11.03 -14.64 -6.06
CA TRP A 50 -10.64 -13.62 -5.08
C TRP A 50 -11.52 -13.74 -3.84
N MET A 51 -10.99 -13.35 -2.67
CA MET A 51 -11.78 -13.33 -1.43
C MET A 51 -12.69 -12.11 -1.41
N LEU A 52 -12.16 -10.94 -1.79
CA LEU A 52 -12.89 -9.70 -1.90
C LEU A 52 -13.61 -9.69 -3.25
N HIS A 53 -14.94 -9.78 -3.20
CA HIS A 53 -15.79 -9.71 -4.39
C HIS A 53 -15.57 -8.41 -5.19
N ILE A 54 -15.29 -7.31 -4.49
CA ILE A 54 -15.06 -5.99 -5.05
C ILE A 54 -13.70 -5.49 -4.53
N PRO A 55 -12.71 -5.21 -5.40
CA PRO A 55 -11.39 -4.70 -4.98
C PRO A 55 -11.39 -3.21 -4.64
N ASP A 56 -12.53 -2.55 -4.86
CA ASP A 56 -12.75 -1.12 -4.78
C ASP A 56 -12.33 -0.56 -3.43
N THR A 57 -11.82 0.65 -3.51
CA THR A 57 -11.34 1.43 -2.38
C THR A 57 -11.68 2.87 -2.69
N GLU A 58 -12.22 3.56 -1.69
CA GLU A 58 -12.61 4.96 -1.86
C GLU A 58 -11.36 5.80 -2.14
N ILE A 59 -11.49 6.80 -3.00
CA ILE A 59 -10.40 7.74 -3.25
C ILE A 59 -10.86 9.11 -2.78
N HIS A 60 -10.11 9.68 -1.86
CA HIS A 60 -10.31 11.05 -1.38
C HIS A 60 -9.30 11.99 -2.05
N GLN A 61 -9.62 13.27 -2.11
CA GLN A 61 -8.67 14.31 -2.49
C GLN A 61 -8.40 15.23 -1.29
N ILE A 62 -7.14 15.42 -0.97
CA ILE A 62 -6.67 16.27 0.11
C ILE A 62 -6.07 17.53 -0.50
N LYS A 63 -6.73 18.67 -0.29
CA LYS A 63 -6.21 19.99 -0.67
C LYS A 63 -5.41 20.59 0.48
N LEU A 64 -4.31 21.26 0.14
CA LEU A 64 -3.39 21.86 1.09
C LEU A 64 -3.55 23.37 1.02
N SER A 65 -3.90 24.01 2.14
CA SER A 65 -3.92 25.47 2.23
C SER A 65 -2.90 25.95 3.26
N LEU A 66 -2.11 26.97 2.88
CA LEU A 66 -1.17 27.63 3.77
C LEU A 66 -1.93 28.54 4.75
N SER A 67 -1.82 28.27 6.06
CA SER A 67 -2.44 29.15 7.05
C SER A 67 -1.59 30.41 7.23
N GLN A 68 -2.09 31.58 6.81
CA GLN A 68 -1.48 32.87 7.14
C GLN A 68 -1.65 33.15 8.64
N GLY A 69 -0.63 32.86 9.45
CA GLY A 69 -0.63 33.13 10.88
C GLY A 69 0.78 33.36 11.42
N ARG A 70 1.01 34.55 12.01
CA ARG A 70 2.25 34.93 12.70
C ARG A 70 2.41 34.11 13.99
N ASN A 71 3.60 33.53 14.17
CA ASN A 71 4.15 32.86 15.36
C ASN A 71 3.54 31.52 15.77
N ARG A 72 4.28 30.43 15.46
CA ARG A 72 4.48 29.22 16.29
C ARG A 72 5.53 28.32 15.58
N ASP A 73 6.74 28.26 16.14
CA ASP A 73 7.82 27.40 15.64
C ASP A 73 7.51 25.93 15.96
N GLY A 74 7.22 25.15 14.91
CA GLY A 74 7.05 23.70 14.97
C GLY A 74 7.45 23.07 13.62
N PRO A 75 7.90 21.79 13.62
CA PRO A 75 8.51 21.15 12.44
C PRO A 75 7.54 20.90 11.28
N SER A 76 6.23 21.05 11.50
CA SER A 76 5.19 21.04 10.47
C SER A 76 4.64 22.46 10.33
N GLY A 77 5.24 23.26 9.44
CA GLY A 77 4.81 24.66 9.24
C GLY A 77 3.33 24.75 8.84
N ASN A 78 2.59 25.70 9.42
CA ASN A 78 1.31 26.31 8.98
C ASN A 78 0.55 25.66 7.80
N LEU A 79 0.22 24.37 7.90
CA LEU A 79 -0.47 23.60 6.86
C LEU A 79 -1.84 23.18 7.38
N SER A 80 -2.86 23.43 6.58
CA SER A 80 -4.21 22.93 6.80
C SER A 80 -4.63 22.03 5.65
N PHE A 81 -5.39 20.98 5.97
CA PHE A 81 -5.87 19.99 5.02
C PHE A 81 -7.38 20.07 4.89
N LEU A 82 -7.89 20.04 3.66
CA LEU A 82 -9.32 19.89 3.37
C LEU A 82 -9.55 18.58 2.63
N ASN A 83 -10.50 17.78 3.12
CA ASN A 83 -10.84 16.50 2.52
C ASN A 83 -12.08 16.60 1.62
N ASN A 84 -11.91 16.26 0.34
CA ASN A 84 -12.98 15.99 -0.60
C ASN A 84 -13.15 14.47 -0.77
N THR A 85 -14.25 13.92 -0.29
CA THR A 85 -14.53 12.48 -0.30
C THR A 85 -15.04 11.95 -1.64
N LYS A 86 -15.39 12.83 -2.59
CA LYS A 86 -15.90 12.48 -3.92
C LYS A 86 -15.18 13.30 -4.99
N PRO A 87 -13.87 13.06 -5.21
CA PRO A 87 -13.13 13.79 -6.22
C PRO A 87 -13.60 13.47 -7.63
N TYR A 88 -13.47 14.45 -8.51
CA TYR A 88 -13.68 14.29 -9.94
C TYR A 88 -12.34 13.98 -10.62
N PHE A 89 -12.32 12.95 -11.48
CA PHE A 89 -11.10 12.46 -12.12
C PHE A 89 -10.92 12.87 -13.59
N GLY A 90 -11.93 13.50 -14.18
CA GLY A 90 -11.96 13.84 -15.61
C GLY A 90 -10.82 14.75 -16.06
N ASP A 91 -10.65 14.81 -17.38
CA ASP A 91 -9.58 15.57 -18.05
C ASP A 91 -9.91 17.06 -18.21
N ASP A 92 -11.18 17.41 -18.08
CA ASP A 92 -11.61 18.80 -18.12
C ASP A 92 -11.22 19.54 -16.84
N LEU A 93 -10.47 20.62 -17.08
CA LEU A 93 -10.06 21.63 -16.13
C LEU A 93 -8.97 21.14 -15.15
N MET A 94 -7.72 21.24 -15.63
CA MET A 94 -6.87 22.24 -14.99
C MET A 94 -7.65 23.56 -14.96
N GLU A 95 -8.48 23.77 -13.94
CA GLU A 95 -8.87 25.11 -13.55
C GLU A 95 -7.55 25.79 -13.25
N LYS A 96 -7.01 26.47 -14.27
CA LYS A 96 -6.03 27.54 -14.12
C LYS A 96 -6.66 28.53 -13.13
N GLY A 97 -6.48 28.28 -11.83
CA GLY A 97 -7.23 28.95 -10.77
C GLY A 97 -7.13 28.30 -9.39
N SER A 98 -6.82 27.00 -9.26
CA SER A 98 -6.49 26.39 -7.97
C SER A 98 -5.00 26.58 -7.66
N GLU A 99 -4.63 27.65 -6.97
CA GLU A 99 -3.23 27.90 -6.51
C GLU A 99 -2.73 26.86 -5.49
N ASP A 100 -3.64 26.13 -4.83
CA ASP A 100 -3.32 25.24 -3.73
C ASP A 100 -2.96 23.81 -4.20
N PRO A 101 -1.84 23.21 -3.71
CA PRO A 101 -1.47 21.84 -4.02
C PRO A 101 -2.48 20.84 -3.46
N PHE A 102 -2.58 19.67 -4.09
CA PHE A 102 -3.39 18.57 -3.59
C PHE A 102 -2.78 17.20 -3.92
N PHE A 103 -3.19 16.18 -3.17
CA PHE A 103 -2.92 14.78 -3.49
C PHE A 103 -4.18 13.94 -3.29
N TYR A 104 -4.22 12.75 -3.89
CA TYR A 104 -5.28 11.78 -3.66
C TYR A 104 -4.87 10.78 -2.58
N VAL A 105 -5.86 10.25 -1.86
CA VAL A 105 -5.67 9.20 -0.87
C VAL A 105 -6.56 8.02 -1.25
N VAL A 106 -5.94 6.89 -1.60
CA VAL A 106 -6.62 5.61 -1.77
C VAL A 106 -6.86 5.01 -0.39
N ARG A 107 -8.12 4.93 0.03
CA ARG A 107 -8.58 4.54 1.37
C ARG A 107 -8.60 3.04 1.58
N ASP A 108 -7.45 2.40 1.36
CA ASP A 108 -7.30 0.97 1.57
C ASP A 108 -7.68 0.57 3.00
N ASP A 109 -7.44 1.45 3.98
CA ASP A 109 -7.85 1.27 5.37
C ASP A 109 -9.33 0.91 5.56
N LEU A 110 -10.21 1.32 4.63
CA LEU A 110 -11.64 1.03 4.66
C LEU A 110 -12.03 -0.30 4.00
N LEU A 111 -11.08 -0.98 3.33
CA LEU A 111 -11.33 -2.21 2.56
C LEU A 111 -11.88 -3.36 3.40
N HIS A 112 -11.51 -3.41 4.69
CA HIS A 112 -12.01 -4.46 5.58
C HIS A 112 -12.08 -3.96 7.03
N PRO A 113 -13.23 -4.14 7.73
CA PRO A 113 -13.49 -3.50 9.03
C PRO A 113 -12.53 -3.94 10.15
N LEU A 114 -12.01 -5.17 10.08
CA LEU A 114 -11.14 -5.74 11.13
C LEU A 114 -9.67 -5.88 10.75
N VAL A 115 -9.35 -6.36 9.54
CA VAL A 115 -7.98 -6.75 9.16
C VAL A 115 -7.13 -5.55 8.70
N ASN A 116 -7.75 -4.38 8.47
CA ASN A 116 -7.20 -3.21 7.77
C ASN A 116 -6.78 -3.51 6.32
N GLY A 117 -6.73 -2.46 5.51
CA GLY A 117 -6.52 -2.51 4.06
C GLY A 117 -5.42 -3.39 3.53
N ASN A 118 -4.17 -3.00 3.79
CA ASN A 118 -3.02 -3.65 3.16
C ASN A 118 -2.92 -5.14 3.54
N LYS A 119 -3.35 -5.53 4.76
CA LYS A 119 -3.34 -6.94 5.16
C LYS A 119 -4.50 -7.70 4.52
N ALA A 120 -5.70 -7.11 4.46
CA ALA A 120 -6.84 -7.70 3.78
C ALA A 120 -6.54 -7.92 2.29
N ARG A 121 -5.88 -6.97 1.63
CA ARG A 121 -5.46 -7.05 0.23
C ARG A 121 -4.43 -8.16 -0.03
N LYS A 122 -3.51 -8.41 0.90
CA LYS A 122 -2.56 -9.53 0.80
C LYS A 122 -3.25 -10.89 0.98
N LEU A 123 -4.19 -10.96 1.92
CA LEU A 123 -4.99 -12.17 2.16
C LEU A 123 -5.97 -12.45 1.02
N ASP A 124 -6.46 -11.41 0.34
CA ASP A 124 -7.35 -11.53 -0.81
C ASP A 124 -6.78 -12.43 -1.92
N ALA A 125 -5.48 -12.29 -2.19
CA ALA A 125 -4.77 -13.13 -3.14
C ALA A 125 -4.35 -14.49 -2.56
N LEU A 126 -4.13 -14.59 -1.25
CA LEU A 126 -3.58 -15.80 -0.63
C LEU A 126 -4.66 -16.83 -0.29
N LEU A 127 -5.76 -16.40 0.33
CA LEU A 127 -6.78 -17.29 0.87
C LEU A 127 -7.45 -18.18 -0.18
N PRO A 128 -7.79 -17.70 -1.39
CA PRO A 128 -8.33 -18.57 -2.43
C PRO A 128 -7.39 -19.71 -2.81
N LEU A 129 -6.06 -19.47 -2.83
CA LEU A 129 -5.08 -20.53 -3.07
C LEU A 129 -5.10 -21.56 -1.94
N LEU A 130 -5.14 -21.10 -0.69
CA LEU A 130 -5.16 -21.99 0.47
C LEU A 130 -6.41 -22.89 0.46
N VAL A 131 -7.56 -22.34 0.05
CA VAL A 131 -8.80 -23.11 -0.15
C VAL A 131 -8.64 -24.15 -1.25
N ASP A 132 -8.05 -23.78 -2.40
CA ASP A 132 -7.85 -24.72 -3.52
C ASP A 132 -6.90 -25.88 -3.16
N TYR A 133 -5.99 -25.67 -2.20
CA TYR A 133 -5.11 -26.71 -1.66
C TYR A 133 -5.69 -27.44 -0.43
N SER A 134 -6.95 -27.21 -0.08
CA SER A 134 -7.62 -27.81 1.09
C SER A 134 -6.84 -27.60 2.39
N VAL A 135 -6.18 -26.44 2.54
CA VAL A 135 -5.46 -26.08 3.76
C VAL A 135 -6.47 -25.81 4.87
N THR A 136 -6.34 -26.52 5.99
CA THR A 136 -7.24 -26.39 7.16
C THR A 136 -6.79 -25.32 8.15
N ASP A 137 -5.48 -25.07 8.23
CA ASP A 137 -4.86 -24.25 9.26
C ASP A 137 -3.87 -23.26 8.65
N VAL A 138 -4.00 -21.97 9.02
CA VAL A 138 -3.10 -20.90 8.57
C VAL A 138 -2.39 -20.30 9.76
N VAL A 139 -1.08 -20.54 9.85
CA VAL A 139 -0.22 -19.90 10.83
C VAL A 139 0.54 -18.76 10.15
N THR A 140 0.33 -17.55 10.64
CA THR A 140 1.06 -16.36 10.19
C THR A 140 1.83 -15.72 11.34
N CYS A 141 3.03 -15.23 11.06
CA CYS A 141 3.78 -14.35 11.96
C CYS A 141 3.93 -12.96 11.32
N GLY A 142 4.25 -11.96 12.15
CA GLY A 142 4.54 -10.61 11.64
C GLY A 142 5.76 -10.62 10.73
N GLY A 143 5.65 -9.99 9.55
CA GLY A 143 6.80 -9.63 8.70
C GLY A 143 7.05 -10.50 7.46
N CYS A 144 6.64 -11.76 7.44
CA CYS A 144 6.97 -12.67 6.32
C CYS A 144 5.77 -13.55 5.92
N GLN A 145 4.80 -12.96 5.22
CA GLN A 145 3.81 -13.75 4.46
C GLN A 145 4.33 -13.98 3.03
N SER A 146 3.75 -14.93 2.28
CA SER A 146 4.11 -15.21 0.88
C SER A 146 4.10 -13.92 0.05
N ALA A 147 5.30 -13.35 -0.14
CA ALA A 147 5.45 -11.99 -0.65
C ALA A 147 4.92 -11.88 -2.09
N HIS A 148 5.02 -12.95 -2.88
CA HIS A 148 4.49 -13.00 -4.24
C HIS A 148 2.96 -13.06 -4.26
N ALA A 149 2.32 -13.84 -3.38
CA ALA A 149 0.85 -13.90 -3.34
C ALA A 149 0.31 -12.56 -2.87
N ALA A 150 0.92 -11.98 -1.85
CA ALA A 150 0.68 -10.62 -1.39
C ALA A 150 0.82 -9.58 -2.52
N ALA A 151 1.85 -9.69 -3.36
CA ALA A 151 2.07 -8.80 -4.50
C ALA A 151 0.94 -8.89 -5.54
N VAL A 152 0.42 -10.10 -5.83
CA VAL A 152 -0.70 -10.29 -6.76
C VAL A 152 -1.96 -9.53 -6.33
N GLY A 153 -2.27 -9.49 -5.03
CA GLY A 153 -3.40 -8.69 -4.51
C GLY A 153 -3.20 -7.18 -4.66
N VAL A 154 -1.94 -6.72 -4.63
CA VAL A 154 -1.58 -5.32 -4.88
C VAL A 154 -1.60 -5.01 -6.38
N ILE A 155 -1.20 -5.93 -7.25
CA ILE A 155 -1.33 -5.78 -8.70
C ILE A 155 -2.81 -5.65 -9.10
N ARG A 156 -3.71 -6.41 -8.46
CA ARG A 156 -5.17 -6.24 -8.63
C ARG A 156 -5.63 -4.83 -8.28
N LEU A 157 -5.06 -4.20 -7.24
CA LEU A 157 -5.34 -2.80 -6.92
C LEU A 157 -4.90 -1.87 -8.06
N VAL A 158 -3.69 -2.07 -8.61
CA VAL A 158 -3.21 -1.25 -9.73
C VAL A 158 -4.15 -1.39 -10.94
N GLN A 159 -4.57 -2.62 -11.28
CA GLN A 159 -5.54 -2.88 -12.35
C GLN A 159 -6.87 -2.15 -12.10
N TYR A 160 -7.35 -2.14 -10.86
CA TYR A 160 -8.55 -1.41 -10.49
C TYR A 160 -8.35 0.11 -10.66
N LEU A 161 -7.27 0.67 -10.12
CA LEU A 161 -7.02 2.10 -10.12
C LEU A 161 -6.73 2.67 -11.52
N CYS A 162 -6.16 1.89 -12.43
CA CYS A 162 -5.80 2.35 -13.78
C CYS A 162 -6.99 2.41 -14.75
N GLN A 163 -8.21 2.10 -14.29
CA GLN A 163 -9.43 2.31 -15.06
C GLN A 163 -9.59 3.78 -15.45
N SER A 164 -10.15 4.04 -16.64
CA SER A 164 -10.25 5.39 -17.22
C SER A 164 -11.06 6.38 -16.37
N HIS A 165 -12.06 5.90 -15.63
CA HIS A 165 -12.90 6.73 -14.75
C HIS A 165 -12.24 7.02 -13.38
N LEU A 166 -11.05 6.46 -13.11
CA LEU A 166 -10.26 6.67 -11.91
C LEU A 166 -8.94 7.39 -12.25
N LEU A 167 -7.80 6.71 -12.18
CA LEU A 167 -6.50 7.35 -12.44
C LEU A 167 -6.12 7.32 -13.93
N GLY A 168 -6.69 6.36 -14.70
CA GLY A 168 -6.39 6.16 -16.11
C GLY A 168 -5.01 5.55 -16.36
N LYS A 169 -4.79 5.08 -17.60
CA LYS A 169 -3.53 4.43 -18.00
C LYS A 169 -2.46 5.40 -18.50
N GLU A 170 -2.85 6.53 -19.09
CA GLU A 170 -1.92 7.44 -19.79
C GLU A 170 -1.35 8.53 -18.89
N ARG A 171 -1.97 8.74 -17.73
CA ARG A 171 -1.62 9.84 -16.84
C ARG A 171 -0.39 9.49 -15.99
N GLN A 172 0.53 10.44 -15.86
CA GLN A 172 1.65 10.32 -14.91
C GLN A 172 1.14 10.37 -13.47
N ILE A 173 1.41 9.31 -12.72
CA ILE A 173 1.02 9.17 -11.31
C ILE A 173 2.27 8.93 -10.47
N LYS A 174 2.40 9.65 -9.36
CA LYS A 174 3.37 9.37 -8.30
C LYS A 174 2.66 8.71 -7.13
N LEU A 175 2.73 7.38 -7.07
CA LEU A 175 2.20 6.58 -5.98
C LEU A 175 3.11 6.68 -4.76
N VAL A 176 2.53 7.00 -3.60
CA VAL A 176 3.26 7.13 -2.32
C VAL A 176 2.73 6.09 -1.35
N VAL A 177 3.63 5.32 -0.74
CA VAL A 177 3.26 4.27 0.22
C VAL A 177 4.31 4.15 1.32
N ASP A 178 3.90 3.80 2.53
CA ASP A 178 4.80 3.46 3.62
C ASP A 178 5.32 2.02 3.48
N ALA A 179 6.56 1.77 3.89
CA ALA A 179 7.20 0.47 3.72
C ALA A 179 7.76 -0.09 5.04
N GLY A 180 7.04 -1.06 5.61
CA GLY A 180 7.59 -1.99 6.60
C GLY A 180 8.50 -3.04 5.94
N THR A 181 7.89 -4.00 5.25
CA THR A 181 8.59 -5.11 4.55
C THR A 181 8.85 -4.84 3.07
N GLY A 182 8.34 -3.73 2.53
CA GLY A 182 8.45 -3.35 1.11
C GLY A 182 7.51 -4.07 0.14
N THR A 183 6.90 -5.22 0.52
CA THR A 183 6.07 -6.05 -0.38
C THR A 183 4.95 -5.27 -1.10
N THR A 184 4.32 -4.32 -0.42
CA THR A 184 3.24 -3.51 -1.00
C THR A 184 3.78 -2.57 -2.07
N ALA A 185 4.87 -1.86 -1.78
CA ALA A 185 5.52 -0.98 -2.76
C ALA A 185 6.00 -1.76 -4.00
N ILE A 186 6.66 -2.90 -3.79
CA ILE A 186 7.15 -3.73 -4.89
C ILE A 186 5.97 -4.28 -5.72
N GLY A 187 4.87 -4.69 -5.08
CA GLY A 187 3.66 -5.12 -5.79
C GLY A 187 3.01 -4.01 -6.63
N LEU A 188 3.02 -2.77 -6.13
CA LEU A 188 2.58 -1.59 -6.92
C LEU A 188 3.48 -1.39 -8.14
N GLY A 189 4.81 -1.45 -7.95
CA GLY A 189 5.79 -1.25 -9.03
C GLY A 189 5.71 -2.34 -10.10
N ILE A 190 5.64 -3.62 -9.70
CA ILE A 190 5.39 -4.74 -10.62
C ILE A 190 4.07 -4.50 -11.37
N GLY A 191 2.98 -4.17 -10.67
CA GLY A 191 1.69 -3.94 -11.29
C GLY A 191 1.70 -2.80 -12.32
N ALA A 192 2.36 -1.68 -12.00
CA ALA A 192 2.50 -0.56 -12.91
C ALA A 192 3.25 -0.95 -14.20
N GLN A 193 4.38 -1.64 -14.05
CA GLN A 193 5.17 -2.11 -15.19
C GLN A 193 4.42 -3.13 -16.04
N CYS A 194 3.82 -4.15 -15.43
CA CYS A 194 3.10 -5.19 -16.17
C CYS A 194 1.89 -4.64 -16.96
N LEU A 195 1.32 -3.52 -16.52
CA LEU A 195 0.17 -2.87 -17.15
C LEU A 195 0.59 -1.71 -18.07
N GLY A 196 1.90 -1.50 -18.28
CA GLY A 196 2.43 -0.45 -19.15
C GLY A 196 2.13 0.97 -18.68
N LEU A 197 1.97 1.17 -17.36
CA LEU A 197 1.57 2.45 -16.79
C LEU A 197 2.79 3.37 -16.59
N PRO A 198 2.69 4.68 -16.89
CA PRO A 198 3.74 5.66 -16.60
C PRO A 198 3.70 6.08 -15.12
N TRP A 199 3.48 5.13 -14.23
CA TRP A 199 3.31 5.36 -12.80
C TRP A 199 4.63 5.10 -12.08
N GLU A 200 5.02 6.03 -11.23
CA GLU A 200 6.20 5.93 -10.39
C GLU A 200 5.78 5.58 -8.96
N VAL A 201 6.45 4.61 -8.34
CA VAL A 201 6.18 4.22 -6.95
C VAL A 201 7.28 4.74 -6.05
N THR A 202 6.93 5.63 -5.12
CA THR A 202 7.81 6.14 -4.06
C THR A 202 7.43 5.49 -2.74
N ALA A 203 8.40 4.83 -2.09
CA ALA A 203 8.17 4.09 -0.84
C ALA A 203 9.00 4.64 0.31
N VAL A 204 8.32 5.05 1.39
CA VAL A 204 8.98 5.59 2.58
C VAL A 204 9.42 4.46 3.50
N MET A 205 10.72 4.26 3.62
CA MET A 205 11.35 3.20 4.41
C MET A 205 11.14 3.44 5.91
N LEU A 206 10.66 2.42 6.64
CA LEU A 206 10.33 2.54 8.06
C LEU A 206 11.24 1.74 9.00
N ALA A 207 11.77 0.60 8.54
CA ALA A 207 12.32 -0.40 9.44
C ALA A 207 13.76 -0.80 9.15
N ASP A 208 14.12 -0.92 7.89
CA ASP A 208 15.37 -1.53 7.46
C ASP A 208 16.26 -0.56 6.65
N THR A 209 17.43 -1.03 6.22
CA THR A 209 18.34 -0.28 5.36
C THR A 209 17.88 -0.28 3.90
N ILE A 210 18.32 0.70 3.12
CA ILE A 210 18.03 0.76 1.68
C ILE A 210 18.51 -0.50 0.94
N ASP A 211 19.64 -1.06 1.36
CA ASP A 211 20.18 -2.29 0.77
C ASP A 211 19.28 -3.50 1.06
N ALA A 212 18.72 -3.60 2.27
CA ALA A 212 17.78 -4.65 2.61
C ALA A 212 16.48 -4.54 1.79
N TYR A 213 15.95 -3.33 1.60
CA TYR A 213 14.77 -3.10 0.74
C TYR A 213 15.06 -3.46 -0.72
N ARG A 214 16.22 -3.07 -1.26
CA ARG A 214 16.65 -3.41 -2.63
C ARG A 214 16.85 -4.91 -2.82
N GLN A 215 17.45 -5.61 -1.85
CA GLN A 215 17.58 -7.07 -1.88
C GLN A 215 16.21 -7.76 -1.85
N GLN A 216 15.29 -7.26 -1.01
CA GLN A 216 13.94 -7.79 -0.92
C GLN A 216 13.13 -7.55 -2.20
N GLU A 217 13.31 -6.39 -2.83
CA GLU A 217 12.76 -6.06 -4.15
C GLU A 217 13.25 -7.02 -5.23
N GLN A 218 14.56 -7.19 -5.38
CA GLN A 218 15.16 -8.12 -6.34
C GLN A 218 14.65 -9.56 -6.13
N LYS A 219 14.61 -10.00 -4.86
CA LYS A 219 14.11 -11.33 -4.51
C LYS A 219 12.65 -11.52 -4.90
N LEU A 220 11.78 -10.56 -4.57
CA LEU A 220 10.35 -10.65 -4.87
C LEU A 220 10.09 -10.60 -6.38
N ILE A 221 10.81 -9.75 -7.13
CA ILE A 221 10.74 -9.72 -8.59
C ILE A 221 11.18 -11.06 -9.18
N SER A 222 12.30 -11.63 -8.71
CA SER A 222 12.79 -12.94 -9.16
C SER A 222 11.80 -14.07 -8.88
N ASP A 223 11.23 -14.10 -7.66
CA ASP A 223 10.21 -15.09 -7.27
C ASP A 223 8.94 -14.93 -8.13
N PHE A 224 8.51 -13.70 -8.40
CA PHE A 224 7.35 -13.40 -9.25
C PHE A 224 7.58 -13.87 -10.69
N ARG A 225 8.73 -13.54 -11.29
CA ARG A 225 9.13 -13.98 -12.63
C ARG A 225 9.14 -15.50 -12.74
N THR A 226 9.77 -16.17 -11.78
CA THR A 226 9.90 -17.64 -11.75
C THR A 226 8.53 -18.32 -11.67
N ARG A 227 7.61 -17.80 -10.85
CA ARG A 227 6.30 -18.43 -10.64
C ARG A 227 5.30 -18.17 -11.76
N PHE A 228 5.32 -16.98 -12.34
CA PHE A 228 4.32 -16.59 -13.33
C PHE A 228 4.84 -16.66 -14.77
N GLY A 229 6.12 -17.03 -14.98
CA GLY A 229 6.71 -17.11 -16.32
C GLY A 229 6.85 -15.74 -16.99
N PHE A 230 6.94 -14.69 -16.18
CA PHE A 230 6.95 -13.31 -16.63
C PHE A 230 8.36 -12.94 -17.10
N HIS A 231 8.53 -12.79 -18.41
CA HIS A 231 9.69 -12.15 -18.98
C HIS A 231 9.37 -10.67 -19.16
N LEU A 232 9.50 -9.88 -18.08
CA LEU A 232 9.62 -8.42 -18.20
C LEU A 232 10.53 -8.17 -19.39
N THR A 233 10.02 -7.53 -20.45
CA THR A 233 10.88 -7.16 -21.58
C THR A 233 12.11 -6.47 -21.02
N ASP A 234 13.30 -6.91 -21.42
CA ASP A 234 14.60 -6.36 -20.98
C ASP A 234 14.71 -4.83 -21.15
N HIS A 235 13.75 -4.21 -21.84
CA HIS A 235 13.63 -2.77 -22.02
C HIS A 235 12.91 -2.01 -20.89
N CYS A 236 12.24 -2.68 -19.94
CA CYS A 236 11.47 -1.99 -18.88
C CYS A 236 12.14 -1.97 -17.51
N LEU A 237 13.13 -2.83 -17.29
CA LEU A 237 13.99 -2.78 -16.11
C LEU A 237 15.38 -2.41 -16.57
N ASN A 238 15.73 -1.13 -16.48
CA ASN A 238 17.13 -0.84 -16.25
C ASN A 238 17.48 -1.59 -14.96
N GLU A 239 18.33 -2.62 -15.04
CA GLU A 239 18.81 -3.39 -13.87
C GLU A 239 19.39 -2.48 -12.77
N VAL A 240 19.65 -1.21 -13.11
CA VAL A 240 20.19 -0.15 -12.27
C VAL A 240 19.13 0.54 -11.38
N ASP A 241 17.84 0.66 -11.78
CA ASP A 241 16.90 1.58 -11.11
C ASP A 241 15.71 0.96 -10.34
N GLY A 242 15.48 -0.36 -10.42
CA GLY A 242 14.39 -1.03 -9.67
C GLY A 242 12.97 -0.63 -10.11
N VAL A 243 11.95 -1.12 -9.42
CA VAL A 243 10.52 -0.77 -9.64
C VAL A 243 9.98 0.19 -8.57
N VAL A 244 10.77 0.48 -7.54
CA VAL A 244 10.41 1.34 -6.42
C VAL A 244 11.51 2.38 -6.16
N HIS A 245 11.11 3.64 -6.08
CA HIS A 245 11.94 4.72 -5.55
C HIS A 245 11.90 4.70 -4.01
N TRP A 246 12.92 4.10 -3.40
CA TRP A 246 13.05 4.01 -1.94
C TRP A 246 13.56 5.32 -1.33
N VAL A 247 12.80 5.88 -0.40
CA VAL A 247 13.15 7.14 0.27
C VAL A 247 13.19 6.97 1.78
N ALA A 248 14.13 7.65 2.43
CA ALA A 248 14.18 7.69 3.89
C ALA A 248 13.00 8.52 4.41
N ARG A 249 12.50 8.16 5.60
CA ARG A 249 11.58 9.01 6.35
C ARG A 249 12.22 10.37 6.62
N CYS A 250 11.43 11.45 6.50
CA CYS A 250 11.89 12.82 6.74
C CYS A 250 12.60 12.97 8.09
N HIS A 251 12.02 12.36 9.14
CA HIS A 251 12.60 12.32 10.48
C HIS A 251 13.05 10.88 10.81
N GLN A 252 14.35 10.63 10.67
CA GLN A 252 14.92 9.30 10.91
C GLN A 252 14.86 8.90 12.38
N ARG A 253 14.51 7.63 12.61
CA ARG A 253 14.41 7.02 13.94
C ARG A 253 14.37 5.51 13.86
N LYS A 254 14.53 4.84 15.00
CA LYS A 254 14.29 3.40 15.11
C LYS A 254 12.81 3.07 14.91
N PHE A 255 12.55 1.96 14.23
CA PHE A 255 11.21 1.46 13.97
C PHE A 255 10.37 1.35 15.24
N GLY A 256 9.11 1.79 15.17
CA GLY A 256 8.15 1.74 16.28
C GLY A 256 8.34 2.81 17.35
N ASN A 257 9.41 3.61 17.32
CA ASN A 257 9.50 4.81 18.15
C ASN A 257 8.57 5.89 17.60
N VAL A 258 8.04 6.74 18.48
CA VAL A 258 7.27 7.95 18.13
C VAL A 258 8.05 9.16 18.63
N LEU A 259 8.25 10.14 17.77
CA LEU A 259 8.93 11.41 18.06
C LEU A 259 7.92 12.42 18.60
N GLU A 260 8.43 13.43 19.31
CA GLU A 260 7.63 14.53 19.81
C GLU A 260 6.91 15.26 18.67
N GLY A 261 5.64 15.63 18.89
CA GLY A 261 4.80 16.34 17.92
C GLY A 261 4.09 15.44 16.91
N GLU A 262 4.58 14.23 16.62
CA GLU A 262 3.95 13.40 15.57
C GLU A 262 2.55 12.91 15.93
N THR A 263 2.29 12.65 17.22
CA THR A 263 0.96 12.22 17.64
C THR A 263 -0.04 13.37 17.47
N GLU A 264 0.39 14.58 17.78
CA GLU A 264 -0.37 15.81 17.60
C GLU A 264 -0.59 16.09 16.10
N THR A 265 0.40 15.88 15.25
CA THR A 265 0.23 15.95 13.79
C THR A 265 -0.82 14.95 13.30
N CYS A 266 -0.79 13.71 13.79
CA CYS A 266 -1.82 12.72 13.47
C CYS A 266 -3.22 13.18 13.92
N GLN A 267 -3.33 13.76 15.12
CA GLN A 267 -4.59 14.30 15.63
C GLN A 267 -5.10 15.47 14.79
N GLN A 268 -4.22 16.38 14.37
CA GLN A 268 -4.59 17.50 13.52
C GLN A 268 -5.09 17.03 12.16
N ILE A 269 -4.39 16.08 11.51
CA ILE A 269 -4.84 15.48 10.25
C ILE A 269 -6.21 14.84 10.44
N ALA A 270 -6.41 14.05 11.49
CA ALA A 270 -7.68 13.41 11.80
C ALA A 270 -8.81 14.44 12.02
N GLN A 271 -8.55 15.51 12.76
CA GLN A 271 -9.53 16.57 13.04
C GLN A 271 -9.91 17.36 11.78
N GLN A 272 -8.96 17.61 10.88
CA GLN A 272 -9.18 18.40 9.67
C GLN A 272 -9.82 17.59 8.55
N THR A 273 -9.45 16.31 8.42
CA THR A 273 -9.81 15.50 7.24
C THR A 273 -10.78 14.37 7.56
N GLY A 274 -10.92 13.98 8.83
CA GLY A 274 -11.62 12.75 9.24
C GLY A 274 -10.84 11.47 8.92
N ILE A 275 -9.61 11.56 8.41
CA ILE A 275 -8.76 10.40 8.08
C ILE A 275 -7.80 10.13 9.24
N LEU A 276 -7.85 8.91 9.78
CA LEU A 276 -6.96 8.49 10.86
C LEU A 276 -5.64 7.99 10.30
N VAL A 277 -4.58 8.75 10.53
CA VAL A 277 -3.20 8.31 10.30
C VAL A 277 -2.54 7.90 11.62
N ASP A 278 -1.53 7.04 11.53
CA ASP A 278 -0.71 6.59 12.65
C ASP A 278 0.73 7.08 12.51
N PRO A 279 1.42 7.39 13.62
CA PRO A 279 2.77 7.93 13.57
C PRO A 279 3.80 6.90 13.09
N VAL A 280 3.54 5.59 13.20
CA VAL A 280 4.54 4.57 12.86
C VAL A 280 4.62 4.37 11.34
N TYR A 281 3.47 4.27 10.67
CA TYR A 281 3.38 3.94 9.24
C TYR A 281 2.83 5.11 8.41
N THR A 282 1.52 5.37 8.50
CA THR A 282 0.80 6.17 7.50
C THR A 282 1.12 7.66 7.55
N LEU A 283 1.57 8.19 8.69
CA LEU A 283 2.08 9.56 8.77
C LEU A 283 3.28 9.78 7.83
N ALA A 284 4.18 8.80 7.71
CA ALA A 284 5.37 8.93 6.86
C ALA A 284 5.00 9.06 5.37
N ALA A 285 4.00 8.29 4.92
CA ALA A 285 3.46 8.40 3.57
C ALA A 285 2.68 9.72 3.37
N TRP A 286 1.96 10.18 4.38
CA TRP A 286 1.25 11.47 4.34
C TRP A 286 2.21 12.66 4.17
N GLU A 287 3.30 12.69 4.95
CA GLU A 287 4.34 13.71 4.86
C GLU A 287 4.98 13.73 3.47
N MET A 288 5.30 12.55 2.92
CA MET A 288 5.87 12.42 1.58
C MET A 288 4.88 12.86 0.49
N ALA A 289 3.60 12.47 0.57
CA ALA A 289 2.58 12.91 -0.37
C ALA A 289 2.34 14.44 -0.32
N THR A 290 2.40 15.01 0.88
CA THR A 290 2.37 16.47 1.10
C THR A 290 3.57 17.16 0.46
N GLN A 291 4.77 16.59 0.58
CA GLN A 291 5.98 17.14 -0.04
C GLN A 291 5.93 17.04 -1.57
N LEU A 292 5.53 15.89 -2.11
CA LEU A 292 5.48 15.67 -3.56
C LEU A 292 4.38 16.51 -4.21
N SER A 293 3.19 16.63 -3.61
CA SER A 293 2.10 17.43 -4.20
C SER A 293 2.47 18.90 -4.40
N ARG A 294 3.28 19.45 -3.48
CA ARG A 294 3.84 20.80 -3.62
C ARG A 294 4.83 20.92 -4.77
N LYS A 295 5.68 19.90 -4.98
CA LYS A 295 6.66 19.88 -6.08
C LYS A 295 5.99 19.68 -7.44
N GLU A 296 4.97 18.82 -7.50
CA GLU A 296 4.30 18.45 -8.75
C GLU A 296 3.29 19.48 -9.25
N MET A 297 3.08 20.59 -8.53
CA MET A 297 2.34 21.73 -9.10
C MET A 297 3.00 22.26 -10.38
N GLU A 298 4.33 22.12 -10.49
CA GLU A 298 5.11 22.49 -11.66
C GLU A 298 5.37 21.30 -12.60
N GLY A 299 5.41 20.07 -12.05
CA GLY A 299 5.74 18.83 -12.76
C GLY A 299 4.57 18.14 -13.47
N GLY A 300 3.32 18.45 -13.09
CA GLY A 300 2.11 17.96 -13.76
C GLY A 300 1.70 16.51 -13.44
N ALA A 301 2.50 15.75 -12.68
CA ALA A 301 2.12 14.41 -12.24
C ALA A 301 1.11 14.47 -11.08
N ARG A 302 0.14 13.54 -11.03
CA ARG A 302 -0.77 13.44 -9.88
C ARG A 302 -0.15 12.61 -8.78
N VAL A 303 -0.12 13.15 -7.56
CA VAL A 303 0.35 12.43 -6.37
C VAL A 303 -0.81 11.65 -5.75
N VAL A 304 -0.58 10.37 -5.48
CA VAL A 304 -1.59 9.45 -4.94
C VAL A 304 -0.97 8.66 -3.79
N MET A 305 -1.43 8.91 -2.56
CA MET A 305 -1.05 8.16 -1.37
C MET A 305 -1.93 6.91 -1.23
N LEU A 306 -1.31 5.75 -0.97
CA LEU A 306 -2.02 4.56 -0.51
C LEU A 306 -2.11 4.57 1.02
N HIS A 307 -3.32 4.72 1.56
CA HIS A 307 -3.55 4.65 3.00
C HIS A 307 -3.61 3.19 3.46
N THR A 308 -2.47 2.63 3.85
CA THR A 308 -2.31 1.19 4.12
C THR A 308 -3.04 0.67 5.37
N GLY A 309 -3.55 1.57 6.22
CA GLY A 309 -4.24 1.26 7.48
C GLY A 309 -3.46 1.78 8.69
N GLY A 310 -3.31 0.94 9.71
CA GLY A 310 -2.57 1.30 10.93
C GLY A 310 -3.45 1.61 12.15
N THR A 311 -4.78 1.73 11.95
CA THR A 311 -5.75 2.03 13.01
C THR A 311 -5.69 1.04 14.17
N LEU A 312 -5.42 -0.25 13.91
CA LEU A 312 -5.23 -1.24 14.98
C LEU A 312 -3.99 -0.96 15.84
N GLY A 313 -2.92 -0.42 15.23
CA GLY A 313 -1.71 0.00 15.93
C GLY A 313 -1.97 1.17 16.88
N LEU A 314 -2.97 2.01 16.60
CA LEU A 314 -3.36 3.13 17.48
C LEU A 314 -3.82 2.66 18.85
N PHE A 315 -4.43 1.48 19.00
CA PHE A 315 -4.80 0.96 20.32
C PHE A 315 -3.57 0.67 21.19
N GLY A 316 -2.51 0.10 20.60
CA GLY A 316 -1.24 -0.11 21.30
C GLY A 316 -0.55 1.20 21.65
N LEU A 317 -0.58 2.18 20.73
CA LEU A 317 -0.06 3.53 20.97
C LEU A 317 -0.86 4.24 22.07
N ALA A 318 -2.18 4.09 22.12
CA ALA A 318 -3.02 4.69 23.16
C ALA A 318 -2.68 4.16 24.56
N GLN A 319 -2.29 2.89 24.67
CA GLN A 319 -1.80 2.33 25.94
C GLN A 319 -0.45 2.90 26.35
N ARG A 320 0.47 3.11 25.38
CA ARG A 320 1.83 3.61 25.61
C ARG A 320 1.89 5.12 25.84
N TYR A 321 1.03 5.89 25.16
CA TYR A 321 1.06 7.35 25.08
C TYR A 321 -0.22 7.99 25.62
N LYS A 322 -0.64 7.55 26.82
CA LYS A 322 -1.95 7.89 27.41
C LYS A 322 -2.28 9.39 27.40
N SER A 323 -1.31 10.27 27.62
CA SER A 323 -1.52 11.73 27.67
C SER A 323 -2.19 12.29 26.42
N TYR A 324 -1.84 11.76 25.24
CA TYR A 324 -2.40 12.21 23.97
C TYR A 324 -3.81 11.67 23.71
N PHE A 325 -4.15 10.52 24.27
CA PHE A 325 -5.45 9.86 24.04
C PHE A 325 -6.49 10.12 25.15
N ARG A 326 -6.12 10.82 26.24
CA ARG A 326 -6.99 11.00 27.43
C ARG A 326 -7.91 12.23 27.37
N LYS A 327 -7.77 13.12 26.38
CA LYS A 327 -8.45 14.44 26.33
C LYS A 327 -9.97 14.43 26.03
N LEU A 328 -10.67 13.31 26.16
CA LEU A 328 -12.13 13.27 26.00
C LEU A 328 -12.93 13.57 27.29
N LYS A 329 -12.27 13.84 28.43
CA LYS A 329 -12.97 14.00 29.72
C LYS A 329 -13.38 15.41 30.15
N GLU A 330 -13.07 16.47 29.39
CA GLU A 330 -13.38 17.84 29.84
C GLU A 330 -14.39 18.61 28.95
N GLY A 331 -14.79 18.06 27.80
CA GLY A 331 -15.72 18.75 26.86
C GLY A 331 -17.04 18.03 26.54
N LEU A 332 -17.26 16.81 27.05
CA LEU A 332 -18.43 15.99 26.72
C LEU A 332 -19.61 16.13 27.72
N SER A 333 -19.54 17.07 28.65
CA SER A 333 -20.62 17.32 29.62
C SER A 333 -21.86 18.05 29.05
N SER A 334 -21.89 18.40 27.76
CA SER A 334 -22.99 19.19 27.18
C SER A 334 -23.66 18.62 25.93
N VAL A 335 -23.25 17.47 25.39
CA VAL A 335 -24.00 16.83 24.28
C VAL A 335 -25.04 15.86 24.84
N LYS A 336 -26.22 16.40 25.19
CA LYS A 336 -27.43 15.57 25.35
C LYS A 336 -27.85 15.09 23.96
N VAL A 337 -27.46 13.87 23.60
CA VAL A 337 -28.12 13.16 22.50
C VAL A 337 -29.51 12.80 22.99
N ALA A 338 -30.51 13.55 22.57
CA ALA A 338 -31.90 13.13 22.67
C ALA A 338 -32.10 12.00 21.66
N LEU A 339 -32.25 10.77 22.16
CA LEU A 339 -32.82 9.69 21.38
C LEU A 339 -34.33 9.95 21.30
N HIS A 340 -34.82 10.17 20.09
CA HIS A 340 -36.25 10.08 19.76
C HIS A 340 -36.54 8.77 19.06
#